data_AF-A0A952H8B5-F1
#
_entry.id   AF-A0A952H8B5-F1
#
_cell.length_a   1.000
_cell.length_b   1.000
_cell.length_c   1.000
_cell.angle_alpha   90.00
_cell.angle_beta   90.00
_cell.angle_gamma   90.00
#
_symmetry.space_group_name_H-M   'P 1'
#
loop_
_entity.id
_entity.type
_entity.pdbx_description
1 polymer ?
#
loop_
_entity_poly.entity_id
_entity_poly.type
_entity_poly.pdbx_seq_one_letter_code
_entity_poly.pdbx_strand_id
1 'polypeptide(L)'
;TRDIARWYEERFLKLQRGAFANPKSYFHRYSELTEEEARARAATIWTRINEPNLLQNIRPTRSRAKLVLRKDADHAVSSVLLRKL
;
A
#
# COMPACT_ATOMS: atom_id res chain seq x y z
N THR A 1 -3.40 10.12 3.02
CA THR A 1 -2.72 8.84 2.73
C THR A 1 -3.16 7.71 3.65
N ARG A 2 -3.79 8.02 4.79
CA ARG A 2 -4.28 7.06 5.80
C ARG A 2 -4.86 5.74 5.24
N ASP A 3 -5.83 5.80 4.33
CA ASP A 3 -6.47 4.59 3.83
C ASP A 3 -5.50 3.72 3.02
N ILE A 4 -4.63 4.34 2.21
CA ILE A 4 -3.60 3.63 1.43
C ILE A 4 -2.55 3.01 2.36
N ALA A 5 -2.18 3.70 3.45
CA ALA A 5 -1.27 3.18 4.47
C ALA A 5 -1.84 1.91 5.11
N ARG A 6 -3.12 1.96 5.52
CA ARG A 6 -3.82 0.80 6.09
C ARG A 6 -3.85 -0.37 5.10
N TRP A 7 -4.23 -0.12 3.85
CA TRP A 7 -4.25 -1.17 2.81
C TRP A 7 -2.87 -1.77 2.57
N TYR A 8 -1.82 -0.95 2.63
CA TYR A 8 -0.44 -1.41 2.50
C TYR A 8 -0.05 -2.35 3.65
N GLU A 9 -0.35 -1.97 4.89
CA GLU A 9 -0.09 -2.80 6.08
C GLU A 9 -0.86 -4.12 6.04
N GLU A 10 -2.16 -4.09 5.75
CA GLU A 10 -2.99 -5.30 5.62
C GLU A 10 -2.45 -6.25 4.55
N ARG A 11 -2.02 -5.71 3.40
CA ARG A 11 -1.39 -6.50 2.34
C ARG A 11 -0.04 -7.07 2.80
N PHE A 12 0.77 -6.29 3.50
CA PHE A 12 2.06 -6.75 4.04
C PHE A 12 1.86 -7.96 4.97
N LEU A 13 0.90 -7.89 5.89
CA LEU A 13 0.57 -9.00 6.79
C LEU A 13 0.06 -10.23 6.06
N LYS A 14 -0.75 -10.05 5.00
CA LYS A 14 -1.21 -11.18 4.18
C LYS A 14 -0.04 -11.88 3.49
N LEU A 15 0.93 -11.12 2.97
CA LEU A 15 2.13 -11.66 2.34
C LEU A 15 3.07 -12.34 3.34
N GLN A 16 3.25 -11.75 4.53
CA GLN A 16 4.05 -12.33 5.61
C GLN A 16 3.45 -13.66 6.08
N ARG A 17 2.13 -13.72 6.34
CA ARG A 17 1.43 -14.95 6.73
C ARG A 17 1.49 -16.04 5.66
N GLY A 18 1.50 -15.67 4.39
CA GLY A 18 1.64 -16.63 3.28
C GLY A 18 3.06 -17.17 3.09
N ALA A 19 4.08 -16.53 3.69
CA ALA A 19 5.49 -16.84 3.42
C ALA A 19 6.10 -17.91 4.33
N PHE A 20 5.39 -18.35 5.38
CA PHE A 20 5.88 -19.39 6.30
C PHE A 20 6.24 -20.69 5.57
N ALA A 21 5.40 -21.14 4.64
CA ALA A 21 5.58 -22.42 3.94
C ALA A 21 6.57 -22.37 2.77
N ASN A 22 7.09 -21.19 2.42
CA ASN A 22 8.00 -21.04 1.27
C ASN A 22 9.28 -20.28 1.68
N PRO A 23 10.36 -21.00 2.03
CA PRO A 23 11.65 -20.41 2.39
C PRO A 23 12.29 -19.55 1.28
N LYS A 24 11.90 -19.74 0.02
CA LYS A 24 12.38 -18.94 -1.11
C LYS A 24 11.61 -17.62 -1.29
N SER A 25 10.53 -17.41 -0.55
CA SER A 25 9.77 -16.16 -0.58
C SER A 25 10.64 -15.03 -0.02
N TYR A 26 10.67 -13.88 -0.70
CA TYR A 26 11.28 -12.67 -0.13
C TYR A 26 10.69 -12.31 1.25
N PHE A 27 9.38 -12.55 1.43
CA PHE A 27 8.68 -12.29 2.68
C PHE A 27 8.98 -13.30 3.80
N HIS A 28 9.69 -14.39 3.51
CA HIS A 28 10.12 -15.36 4.52
C HIS A 28 10.98 -14.69 5.61
N ARG A 29 11.75 -13.65 5.26
CA ARG A 29 12.53 -12.86 6.23
C ARG A 29 11.70 -12.13 7.31
N TYR A 30 10.38 -12.07 7.13
CA TYR A 30 9.44 -11.48 8.08
C TYR A 30 8.56 -12.56 8.75
N SER A 31 8.74 -13.85 8.45
CA SER A 31 7.88 -14.90 8.99
C SER A 31 8.01 -15.03 10.51
N GLU A 32 9.19 -14.75 11.06
CA GLU A 32 9.42 -14.84 12.51
C GLU A 32 8.87 -13.64 13.30
N LEU A 33 8.47 -12.57 12.62
CA LEU A 33 7.86 -11.41 13.28
C LEU A 33 6.47 -11.76 13.80
N THR A 34 6.18 -11.34 15.02
CA THR A 34 4.80 -11.24 15.51
C THR A 34 3.97 -10.30 14.63
N GLU A 35 2.65 -10.39 14.70
CA GLU A 35 1.79 -9.48 13.91
C GLU A 35 2.06 -8.00 14.26
N GLU A 36 2.28 -7.69 15.53
CA GLU A 36 2.59 -6.34 16.02
C GLU A 36 3.91 -5.81 15.44
N GLU A 37 4.96 -6.62 15.45
CA GLU A 37 6.25 -6.27 14.85
C GLU A 37 6.14 -6.13 13.33
N ALA A 38 5.38 -7.00 12.67
CA ALA A 38 5.13 -6.93 11.24
C ALA A 38 4.36 -5.66 10.85
N ARG A 39 3.36 -5.25 11.66
CA ARG A 39 2.67 -3.96 11.50
C ARG A 39 3.61 -2.79 11.68
N ALA A 40 4.42 -2.77 12.74
CA ALA A 40 5.41 -1.72 12.97
C ALA A 40 6.43 -1.61 11.84
N ARG A 41 6.88 -2.76 11.31
CA ARG A 41 7.77 -2.83 10.15
C ARG A 41 7.09 -2.28 8.89
N ALA A 42 5.85 -2.70 8.62
CA ALA A 42 5.08 -2.22 7.47
C ALA A 42 4.86 -0.70 7.53
N ALA A 43 4.47 -0.17 8.70
CA ALA A 43 4.31 1.26 8.92
C ALA A 43 5.63 2.03 8.69
N THR A 44 6.75 1.49 9.17
CA THR A 44 8.08 2.08 8.92
C THR A 44 8.43 2.12 7.43
N ILE A 45 8.17 1.04 6.69
CA ILE A 45 8.42 0.99 5.24
C ILE A 45 7.49 1.96 4.51
N TRP A 46 6.21 2.01 4.89
CA TRP A 46 5.25 2.96 4.32
C TRP A 46 5.73 4.40 4.50
N THR A 47 5.95 4.82 5.74
CA THR A 47 6.31 6.21 6.10
C THR A 47 7.66 6.65 5.54
N ARG A 48 8.66 5.75 5.46
CA ARG A 48 10.00 6.12 5.00
C ARG A 48 10.21 5.99 3.49
N ILE A 49 9.42 5.16 2.80
CA ILE A 49 9.66 4.84 1.39
C ILE A 49 8.43 5.17 0.54
N ASN A 50 7.29 4.54 0.82
CA ASN A 50 6.14 4.60 -0.08
C ASN A 50 5.37 5.91 0.01
N GLU A 51 5.23 6.49 1.19
CA GLU A 51 4.54 7.76 1.38
C GLU A 51 5.31 8.95 0.80
N PRO A 52 6.62 9.10 1.02
CA PRO A 52 7.41 10.12 0.32
C PRO A 52 7.32 9.95 -1.19
N ASN A 53 7.45 8.72 -1.70
CA ASN A 53 7.30 8.44 -3.13
C ASN A 53 5.91 8.81 -3.65
N LEU A 54 4.86 8.49 -2.90
CA LEU A 54 3.49 8.84 -3.25
C LEU A 54 3.31 10.35 -3.31
N LEU A 55 3.79 11.10 -2.32
CA LEU A 55 3.58 12.54 -2.23
C LEU A 55 4.44 13.34 -3.20
N GLN A 56 5.71 12.95 -3.36
CA GLN A 56 6.70 13.72 -4.10
C GLN A 56 6.75 13.34 -5.59
N ASN A 57 6.50 12.06 -5.93
CA ASN A 57 6.73 11.57 -7.29
C ASN A 57 5.42 11.12 -7.98
N ILE A 58 4.54 10.41 -7.26
CA ILE A 58 3.34 9.83 -7.88
C ILE A 58 2.19 10.85 -7.93
N ARG A 59 1.78 11.41 -6.80
CA ARG A 59 0.63 12.32 -6.68
C ARG A 59 0.72 13.53 -7.62
N PRO A 60 1.89 14.18 -7.83
CA PRO A 60 1.99 15.31 -8.76
C PRO A 60 1.63 14.95 -10.20
N THR A 61 1.80 13.69 -10.60
CA THR A 61 1.46 13.24 -11.95
C THR A 61 -0.03 12.99 -12.16
N ARG A 62 -0.86 13.03 -11.11
CA ARG A 62 -2.31 12.72 -11.17
C ARG A 62 -3.05 13.56 -12.21
N SER A 63 -2.68 14.83 -12.39
CA SER A 63 -3.32 15.73 -13.34
C SER A 63 -3.14 15.30 -14.80
N ARG A 64 -2.14 14.47 -15.10
CA ARG A 64 -1.84 13.96 -16.46
C ARG A 64 -2.75 12.80 -16.87
N ALA A 65 -3.47 12.18 -15.93
CA ALA A 65 -4.33 11.05 -16.20
C ALA A 65 -5.55 11.44 -17.05
N LYS A 66 -5.98 10.54 -17.94
CA LYS A 66 -7.25 10.67 -18.69
C LYS A 66 -8.47 10.37 -17.82
N LEU A 67 -8.31 9.44 -16.87
CA LEU A 67 -9.34 9.00 -15.94
C LEU A 67 -8.74 8.90 -14.54
N VAL A 68 -9.43 9.43 -13.54
CA VAL A 68 -9.05 9.35 -12.12
C VAL A 68 -10.19 8.72 -11.33
N LEU A 69 -9.91 7.62 -10.64
CA LEU A 69 -10.82 6.98 -9.69
C LEU A 69 -10.45 7.40 -8.28
N ARG A 70 -11.43 7.86 -7.51
CA ARG A 70 -11.30 8.04 -6.06
C ARG A 70 -11.94 6.85 -5.36
N LYS A 71 -11.23 6.28 -4.40
CA LYS A 71 -11.69 5.17 -3.57
C LYS A 71 -11.90 5.64 -2.14
N ASP A 72 -12.93 5.11 -1.49
CA ASP A 72 -13.13 5.22 -0.05
C ASP A 72 -12.42 4.07 0.68
N ALA A 73 -12.43 4.11 2.01
CA ALA A 73 -11.58 3.31 2.87
C ALA A 73 -11.79 1.79 2.72
N ASP A 74 -12.97 1.36 2.30
CA ASP A 74 -13.38 -0.02 2.02
C ASP A 74 -13.07 -0.48 0.58
N HIS A 75 -12.32 0.33 -0.17
CA HIS A 75 -12.02 0.17 -1.59
C HIS A 75 -13.18 0.44 -2.56
N ALA A 76 -14.37 0.84 -2.10
CA ALA A 76 -15.43 1.25 -3.02
C ALA A 76 -14.99 2.49 -3.81
N VAL A 77 -15.35 2.57 -5.09
CA VAL A 77 -15.12 3.77 -5.89
C VAL A 77 -16.18 4.80 -5.53
N SER A 78 -15.76 5.93 -4.97
CA SER A 78 -16.66 7.01 -4.55
C SER A 78 -16.81 8.12 -5.58
N SER A 79 -15.82 8.28 -6.48
CA SER A 79 -15.98 9.18 -7.62
C SER A 79 -15.11 8.82 -8.81
N VAL A 80 -15.55 9.24 -9.99
CA VAL A 80 -14.86 9.09 -11.26
C VAL A 80 -14.72 10.46 -11.92
N LEU A 81 -13.50 10.85 -12.29
CA LEU A 81 -13.23 12.04 -13.08
C LEU A 81 -12.69 11.61 -14.44
N LEU A 82 -13.39 11.98 -15.51
CA LEU A 82 -12.97 11.73 -16.88
C LEU A 82 -12.64 13.06 -17.56
N ARG A 83 -11.49 13.14 -18.22
CA ARG A 83 -11.10 14.32 -19.01
C ARG A 83 -12.00 14.43 -20.24
N LYS A 84 -12.55 15.62 -20.49
CA LYS A 84 -13.29 15.93 -21.72
C LYS A 84 -12.35 15.84 -22.93
N LEU A 85 -12.84 15.27 -24.03
CA LEU A 85 -12.13 15.17 -25.31
C LEU A 85 -12.16 16.51 -26.05
#